data_AF-A0A7K5U466-F1
#
_entry.id   AF-A0A7K5U466-F1
#
_cell.length_a   1.000
_cell.length_b   1.000
_cell.length_c   1.000
_cell.angle_alpha   90.00
_cell.angle_beta   90.00
_cell.angle_gamma   90.00
#
_symmetry.space_group_name_H-M   'P 1'
#
loop_
_entity.id
_entity.type
_entity.pdbx_description
1 polymer ?
#
loop_
_entity_poly.entity_id
_entity_poly.type
_entity_poly.pdbx_seq_one_letter_code
_entity_poly.pdbx_strand_id
1 'polypeptide(L)'
;PWAWPRVGPAVRLAVATVNSRQDLLPGFTLRWVFGNSEDRHGVCSEMAAPLVAVDLRLAHHPAAFVGPGCVYTAAPAHGFDDKREEFALTTRAGPSHRKLGELGVWLHRRFNWTRRALLVYWDERVDDRPCFFAAEGLYVQLPTLRNLTVMDVVFQDGGNFSFVIQEIKAKGR
;
A
#
# COMPACT_ATOMS: atom_id res chain seq x y z
N PRO A 1 4.95 -17.68 1.64
CA PRO A 1 5.06 -16.22 1.57
C PRO A 1 5.52 -15.74 0.18
N TRP A 2 4.61 -15.22 -0.63
CA TRP A 2 4.79 -14.75 -2.00
C TRP A 2 5.85 -13.65 -2.11
N ALA A 3 5.96 -12.79 -1.10
CA ALA A 3 6.92 -11.69 -1.06
C ALA A 3 8.30 -12.10 -0.54
N TRP A 4 8.38 -13.10 0.36
CA TRP A 4 9.61 -13.43 1.09
C TRP A 4 10.78 -13.90 0.20
N PRO A 5 10.58 -14.64 -0.91
CA PRO A 5 11.65 -14.92 -1.86
C PRO A 5 12.34 -13.67 -2.41
N ARG A 6 11.65 -12.52 -2.44
CA ARG A 6 12.19 -11.22 -2.88
C ARG A 6 12.72 -10.39 -1.70
N VAL A 7 11.96 -10.34 -0.60
CA VAL A 7 12.27 -9.49 0.58
C VAL A 7 13.33 -10.11 1.49
N GLY A 8 13.31 -11.43 1.68
CA GLY A 8 14.20 -12.15 2.58
C GLY A 8 15.70 -11.95 2.26
N PRO A 9 16.14 -12.06 0.99
CA PRO A 9 17.52 -11.74 0.61
C PRO A 9 17.91 -10.29 0.97
N ALA A 10 17.03 -9.31 0.73
CA ALA A 10 17.28 -7.91 1.07
C ALA A 10 17.42 -7.70 2.59
N VAL A 11 16.57 -8.35 3.39
CA VAL A 11 16.66 -8.31 4.87
C VAL A 11 17.98 -8.91 5.35
N ARG A 12 18.40 -10.06 4.82
CA ARG A 12 19.68 -10.69 5.19
C ARG A 12 20.86 -9.78 4.86
N LEU A 13 20.84 -9.15 3.69
CA LEU A 13 21.87 -8.20 3.28
C LEU A 13 21.94 -6.99 4.23
N ALA A 14 20.78 -6.41 4.57
CA ALA A 14 20.70 -5.28 5.50
C ALA A 14 21.23 -5.66 6.90
N VAL A 15 20.81 -6.82 7.43
CA VAL A 15 21.28 -7.33 8.73
C VAL A 15 22.79 -7.55 8.74
N ALA A 16 23.33 -8.19 7.69
CA ALA A 16 24.76 -8.43 7.56
C ALA A 16 25.55 -7.13 7.48
N THR A 17 25.03 -6.13 6.77
CA THR A 17 25.65 -4.80 6.62
C THR A 17 25.64 -4.02 7.94
N VAL A 18 24.53 -4.05 8.68
CA VAL A 18 24.45 -3.37 9.98
C VAL A 18 25.40 -4.04 10.98
N ASN A 19 25.40 -5.37 11.07
CA ASN A 19 26.24 -6.09 12.01
C ASN A 19 27.74 -6.04 11.68
N SER A 20 28.14 -5.72 10.44
CA SER A 20 29.55 -5.55 10.08
C SER A 20 30.10 -4.14 10.38
N ARG A 21 29.22 -3.18 10.67
CA ARG A 21 29.56 -1.78 10.92
C ARG A 21 29.61 -1.48 12.41
N GLN A 22 30.81 -1.22 12.92
CA GLN A 22 31.03 -0.92 14.34
C GLN A 22 30.38 0.39 14.80
N ASP A 23 30.07 1.29 13.86
CA ASP A 23 29.44 2.58 14.13
C ASP A 23 27.91 2.50 14.25
N LEU A 24 27.30 1.40 13.80
CA LEU A 24 25.85 1.18 13.86
C LEU A 24 25.49 0.24 15.01
N LEU A 25 24.57 0.67 15.89
CA LEU A 25 24.05 -0.11 17.01
C LEU A 25 25.15 -0.66 17.96
N PRO A 26 26.02 0.20 18.51
CA PRO A 26 27.13 -0.24 19.37
C PRO A 26 26.62 -1.01 20.59
N GLY A 27 27.20 -2.19 20.83
CA GLY A 27 26.79 -3.08 21.93
C GLY A 27 25.57 -3.95 21.64
N PHE A 28 24.99 -3.87 20.43
CA PHE A 28 23.86 -4.68 20.01
C PHE A 28 24.20 -5.51 18.77
N THR A 29 23.46 -6.60 18.56
CA THR A 29 23.54 -7.41 17.34
C THR A 29 22.13 -7.56 16.78
N LEU A 30 21.94 -7.11 15.55
CA LEU A 30 20.67 -7.21 14.86
C LEU A 30 20.40 -8.70 14.54
N ARG A 31 19.24 -9.18 14.96
CA ARG A 31 18.71 -10.52 14.63
C ARG A 31 17.28 -10.37 14.10
N TRP A 32 16.85 -11.36 13.33
CA TRP A 32 15.49 -11.39 12.80
C TRP A 32 14.85 -12.76 13.02
N VAL A 33 13.54 -12.75 13.18
CA VAL A 33 12.66 -13.92 13.19
C VAL A 33 11.60 -13.70 12.13
N PHE A 34 11.18 -14.77 11.47
CA PHE A 34 10.23 -14.69 10.36
C PHE A 34 8.87 -15.25 10.75
N GLY A 35 7.80 -14.55 10.37
CA GLY A 35 6.42 -15.00 10.46
C GLY A 35 5.73 -14.89 9.11
N ASN A 36 4.88 -15.85 8.78
CA ASN A 36 4.14 -15.87 7.50
C ASN A 36 2.76 -15.22 7.66
N SER A 37 2.48 -14.15 6.91
CA SER A 37 1.19 -13.46 6.95
C SER A 37 0.12 -14.10 6.06
N GLU A 38 0.37 -15.28 5.50
CA GLU A 38 -0.53 -15.96 4.58
C GLU A 38 -1.42 -17.00 5.25
N ASP A 39 -2.60 -17.21 4.68
CA ASP A 39 -3.45 -18.34 5.00
C ASP A 39 -3.01 -19.63 4.27
N ARG A 40 -3.81 -20.69 4.44
CA ARG A 40 -3.62 -22.00 3.80
C ARG A 40 -3.66 -21.97 2.27
N HIS A 41 -4.21 -20.91 1.67
CA HIS A 41 -4.28 -20.71 0.23
C HIS A 41 -3.06 -19.95 -0.31
N GLY A 42 -2.12 -19.56 0.56
CA GLY A 42 -0.93 -18.81 0.17
C GLY A 42 -1.20 -17.34 -0.14
N VAL A 43 -2.34 -16.81 0.30
CA VAL A 43 -2.73 -15.41 0.13
C VAL A 43 -2.57 -14.68 1.45
N CYS A 44 -2.13 -13.42 1.41
CA CYS A 44 -2.03 -12.63 2.63
C CYS A 44 -3.40 -12.45 3.28
N SER A 45 -3.46 -12.69 4.58
CA SER A 45 -4.72 -12.83 5.32
C SER A 45 -4.80 -11.84 6.47
N GLU A 46 -5.91 -11.10 6.53
CA GLU A 46 -6.25 -10.19 7.63
C GLU A 46 -6.36 -10.90 8.97
N MET A 47 -6.59 -12.22 8.96
CA MET A 47 -6.69 -13.04 10.16
C MET A 47 -5.34 -13.65 10.53
N ALA A 48 -4.58 -14.18 9.56
CA ALA A 48 -3.31 -14.84 9.85
C ALA A 48 -2.23 -13.85 10.30
N ALA A 49 -2.15 -12.68 9.67
CA ALA A 49 -1.13 -11.67 9.97
C ALA A 49 -1.12 -11.19 11.43
N PRO A 50 -2.24 -10.76 12.04
CA PRO A 50 -2.25 -10.32 13.43
C PRO A 50 -1.98 -11.46 14.42
N LEU A 51 -2.47 -12.68 14.14
CA LEU A 51 -2.19 -13.85 14.99
C LEU A 51 -0.69 -14.14 15.04
N VAL A 52 -0.04 -14.16 13.89
CA VAL A 52 1.41 -14.36 13.78
C VAL A 52 2.18 -13.23 14.45
N ALA A 53 1.72 -11.99 14.34
CA ALA A 53 2.35 -10.86 15.02
C ALA A 53 2.26 -10.99 16.56
N VAL A 54 1.12 -11.44 17.09
CA VAL A 54 0.93 -11.73 18.52
C VAL A 54 1.85 -12.88 18.96
N ASP A 55 1.89 -13.98 18.20
CA ASP A 55 2.76 -15.12 18.50
C ASP A 55 4.24 -14.71 18.55
N LEU A 56 4.71 -13.96 17.56
CA LEU A 56 6.07 -13.43 17.54
C LEU A 56 6.33 -12.48 18.72
N ARG A 57 5.34 -11.65 19.10
CA ARG A 57 5.48 -10.75 20.24
C ARG A 57 5.67 -11.52 21.54
N LEU A 58 4.84 -12.53 21.77
CA LEU A 58 4.88 -13.34 22.99
C LEU A 58 6.12 -14.24 23.05
N ALA A 59 6.53 -14.83 21.92
CA ALA A 59 7.65 -15.77 21.88
C ALA A 59 9.02 -15.07 21.88
N HIS A 60 9.16 -13.91 21.21
CA HIS A 60 10.47 -13.31 20.91
C HIS A 60 10.65 -11.88 21.42
N HIS A 61 9.59 -11.20 21.87
CA HIS A 61 9.65 -9.83 22.36
C HIS A 61 10.44 -8.87 21.43
N PRO A 62 10.12 -8.84 20.11
CA PRO A 62 10.87 -8.05 19.16
C PRO A 62 10.78 -6.55 19.47
N ALA A 63 11.86 -5.84 19.17
CA ALA A 63 11.91 -4.37 19.30
C ALA A 63 11.13 -3.65 18.19
N ALA A 64 10.96 -4.28 17.02
CA ALA A 64 10.24 -3.74 15.89
C ALA A 64 9.68 -4.86 15.00
N PHE A 65 8.64 -4.53 14.24
CA PHE A 65 8.10 -5.38 13.17
C PHE A 65 8.43 -4.80 11.80
N VAL A 66 8.64 -5.67 10.81
CA VAL A 66 8.81 -5.29 9.41
C VAL A 66 7.73 -6.01 8.60
N GLY A 67 6.85 -5.23 7.95
CA GLY A 67 5.62 -5.72 7.36
C GLY A 67 4.42 -5.62 8.33
N PRO A 68 3.25 -6.18 7.97
CA PRO A 68 2.94 -6.83 6.70
C PRO A 68 3.00 -5.89 5.48
N GLY A 69 3.05 -6.48 4.27
CA GLY A 69 3.14 -5.72 3.03
C GLY A 69 1.82 -5.54 2.27
N CYS A 70 0.83 -6.42 2.51
CA CYS A 70 -0.49 -6.29 1.87
C CYS A 70 -1.31 -5.22 2.58
N VAL A 71 -2.15 -4.52 1.83
CA VAL A 71 -2.98 -3.43 2.35
C VAL A 71 -3.96 -3.95 3.40
N TYR A 72 -4.67 -5.03 3.07
CA TYR A 72 -5.67 -5.60 3.98
C TYR A 72 -5.07 -6.16 5.27
N THR A 73 -3.84 -6.69 5.22
CA THR A 73 -3.18 -7.24 6.42
C THR A 73 -2.50 -6.18 7.30
N ALA A 74 -2.32 -4.98 6.78
CA ALA A 74 -1.68 -3.89 7.51
C ALA A 74 -2.65 -2.73 7.86
N ALA A 75 -3.93 -2.81 7.44
CA ALA A 75 -4.99 -1.77 7.51
C ALA A 75 -4.87 -0.67 6.41
N PRO A 76 -5.91 0.18 6.16
CA PRO A 76 -6.16 0.73 4.83
C PRO A 76 -5.13 1.78 4.39
N ALA A 77 -4.76 1.75 3.11
CA ALA A 77 -3.59 2.43 2.55
C ALA A 77 -3.52 3.97 2.74
N HIS A 78 -4.66 4.67 2.78
CA HIS A 78 -4.73 6.08 3.19
C HIS A 78 -4.79 6.25 4.73
N GLY A 79 -5.42 5.32 5.45
CA GLY A 79 -5.52 5.35 6.91
C GLY A 79 -4.16 5.45 7.61
N PHE A 80 -3.11 4.86 7.02
CA PHE A 80 -1.73 5.02 7.50
C PHE A 80 -1.20 6.46 7.53
N ASP A 81 -1.79 7.39 6.78
CA ASP A 81 -1.38 8.79 6.83
C ASP A 81 -1.81 9.46 8.15
N ASP A 82 -2.80 8.92 8.86
CA ASP A 82 -3.17 9.39 10.19
C ASP A 82 -2.25 8.79 11.26
N LYS A 83 -1.34 9.62 11.76
CA LYS A 83 -0.35 9.26 12.79
C LYS A 83 -0.76 9.64 14.20
N ARG A 84 -2.00 10.09 14.40
CA ARG A 84 -2.45 10.60 15.71
C ARG A 84 -2.81 9.48 16.69
N GLU A 85 -3.32 8.36 16.18
CA GLU A 85 -3.86 7.29 17.00
C GLU A 85 -3.35 5.92 16.51
N GLU A 86 -4.15 5.21 15.72
CA GLU A 86 -3.98 3.79 15.38
C GLU A 86 -2.61 3.44 14.76
N PHE A 87 -2.02 4.35 13.96
CA PHE A 87 -0.78 4.09 13.21
C PHE A 87 0.41 4.97 13.63
N ALA A 88 0.41 5.49 14.87
CA ALA A 88 1.41 6.43 15.37
C ALA A 88 2.87 5.94 15.25
N LEU A 89 3.11 4.63 15.42
CA LEU A 89 4.45 4.03 15.34
C LEU A 89 4.75 3.38 13.99
N THR A 90 3.85 3.47 13.02
CA THR A 90 4.03 2.84 11.70
C THR A 90 4.81 3.77 10.77
N THR A 91 5.95 3.31 10.26
CA THR A 91 6.72 4.02 9.24
C THR A 91 6.69 3.26 7.92
N ARG A 92 6.29 3.91 6.83
CA ARG A 92 6.35 3.34 5.48
C ARG A 92 7.67 3.75 4.82
N ALA A 93 8.49 2.76 4.51
CA ALA A 93 9.74 2.96 3.76
C ALA A 93 9.53 2.87 2.23
N GLY A 94 8.37 2.40 1.78
CA GLY A 94 7.99 2.31 0.37
C GLY A 94 7.04 3.42 -0.08
N PRO A 95 6.68 3.45 -1.37
CA PRO A 95 5.69 4.38 -1.92
C PRO A 95 4.32 4.25 -1.23
N SER A 96 3.53 5.32 -1.27
CA SER A 96 2.13 5.31 -0.86
C SER A 96 1.21 5.83 -1.96
N HIS A 97 -0.04 5.38 -1.98
CA HIS A 97 -1.01 5.85 -2.97
C HIS A 97 -1.31 7.35 -2.82
N ARG A 98 -1.16 7.92 -1.62
CA ARG A 98 -1.19 9.38 -1.43
C ARG A 98 -0.15 10.10 -2.30
N LYS A 99 1.09 9.57 -2.40
CA LYS A 99 2.12 10.17 -3.25
C LYS A 99 1.77 10.12 -4.73
N LEU A 100 1.06 9.08 -5.19
CA LEU A 100 0.49 9.05 -6.53
C LEU A 100 -0.57 10.15 -6.71
N GLY A 101 -1.42 10.38 -5.71
CA GLY A 101 -2.38 11.48 -5.69
C GLY A 101 -1.73 12.87 -5.76
N GLU A 102 -0.68 13.10 -4.97
CA GLU A 102 0.10 14.34 -4.98
C GLU A 102 0.73 14.60 -6.36
N LEU A 103 1.24 13.55 -7.02
CA LEU A 103 1.71 13.63 -8.41
C LEU A 103 0.57 14.00 -9.37
N GLY A 104 -0.62 13.42 -9.20
CA GLY A 104 -1.82 13.78 -9.96
C GLY A 104 -2.16 15.27 -9.83
N VAL A 105 -2.18 15.79 -8.60
CA VAL A 105 -2.39 17.22 -8.33
C VAL A 105 -1.34 18.08 -9.02
N TRP A 106 -0.07 17.67 -8.96
CA TRP A 106 1.03 18.38 -9.63
C TRP A 106 0.84 18.41 -11.15
N LEU A 107 0.47 17.29 -11.77
CA LEU A 107 0.20 17.21 -13.21
C LEU A 107 -0.95 18.12 -13.63
N HIS A 108 -2.06 18.11 -12.89
CA HIS A 108 -3.20 18.98 -13.15
C HIS A 108 -2.82 20.46 -13.14
N ARG A 109 -1.98 20.89 -12.19
CA ARG A 109 -1.44 22.26 -12.14
C ARG A 109 -0.51 22.55 -13.32
N ARG A 110 0.38 21.61 -13.64
CA ARG A 110 1.39 21.77 -14.70
C ARG A 110 0.77 21.92 -16.10
N PHE A 111 -0.37 21.28 -16.33
CA PHE A 111 -1.06 21.24 -17.62
C PHE A 111 -2.39 22.00 -17.64
N ASN A 112 -2.73 22.74 -16.58
CA ASN A 112 -3.98 23.49 -16.43
C ASN A 112 -5.25 22.63 -16.61
N TRP A 113 -5.23 21.37 -16.16
CA TRP A 113 -6.41 20.51 -16.14
C TRP A 113 -7.29 20.86 -14.93
N THR A 114 -8.34 21.63 -15.18
CA THR A 114 -9.11 22.28 -14.10
C THR A 114 -10.55 21.82 -13.96
N ARG A 115 -11.10 21.12 -14.96
CA ARG A 115 -12.54 20.85 -15.01
C ARG A 115 -12.92 19.47 -14.52
N ARG A 116 -12.27 18.42 -15.03
CA ARG A 116 -12.66 17.03 -14.79
C ARG A 116 -11.47 16.11 -14.69
N ALA A 117 -11.61 15.04 -13.91
CA ALA A 117 -10.74 13.88 -13.89
C ALA A 117 -11.62 12.62 -13.84
N LEU A 118 -11.31 11.63 -14.68
CA LEU A 118 -11.97 10.34 -14.69
C LEU A 118 -10.97 9.26 -14.30
N LEU A 119 -11.26 8.54 -13.22
CA LEU A 119 -10.48 7.40 -12.74
C LEU A 119 -11.10 6.12 -13.28
N VAL A 120 -10.36 5.36 -14.07
CA VAL A 120 -10.83 4.08 -14.63
C VAL A 120 -9.93 2.98 -14.11
N TYR A 121 -10.51 2.01 -13.40
CA TYR A 121 -9.74 0.95 -12.77
C TYR A 121 -10.52 -0.35 -12.64
N TRP A 122 -9.78 -1.45 -12.53
CA TRP A 122 -10.31 -2.80 -12.36
C TRP A 122 -10.33 -3.19 -10.88
N ASP A 123 -11.38 -3.89 -10.43
CA ASP A 123 -11.52 -4.32 -9.03
C ASP A 123 -12.49 -5.51 -8.86
N GLU A 124 -11.94 -6.70 -8.61
CA GLU A 124 -12.71 -7.92 -8.33
C GLU A 124 -13.07 -8.10 -6.85
N ARG A 125 -12.46 -7.32 -5.95
CA ARG A 125 -12.63 -7.47 -4.50
C ARG A 125 -12.30 -8.87 -3.93
N VAL A 126 -11.50 -9.65 -4.66
CA VAL A 126 -11.03 -10.98 -4.22
C VAL A 126 -9.55 -11.01 -3.87
N ASP A 127 -8.83 -9.93 -4.16
CA ASP A 127 -7.39 -9.78 -3.95
C ASP A 127 -7.09 -8.59 -3.02
N ASP A 128 -5.83 -8.13 -2.99
CA ASP A 128 -5.41 -6.96 -2.21
C ASP A 128 -5.86 -5.61 -2.84
N ARG A 129 -6.69 -5.68 -3.89
CA ARG A 129 -7.29 -4.57 -4.65
C ARG A 129 -6.31 -3.43 -4.96
N PRO A 130 -5.15 -3.71 -5.57
CA PRO A 130 -4.11 -2.70 -5.77
C PRO A 130 -4.56 -1.53 -6.64
N CYS A 131 -5.41 -1.79 -7.64
CA CYS A 131 -5.98 -0.76 -8.51
C CYS A 131 -6.98 0.14 -7.79
N PHE A 132 -7.81 -0.42 -6.89
CA PHE A 132 -8.72 0.35 -6.05
C PHE A 132 -7.94 1.32 -5.16
N PHE A 133 -6.94 0.83 -4.42
CA PHE A 133 -6.18 1.69 -3.50
C PHE A 133 -5.31 2.73 -4.24
N ALA A 134 -4.81 2.41 -5.44
CA ALA A 134 -4.15 3.40 -6.29
C ALA A 134 -5.12 4.50 -6.76
N ALA A 135 -6.33 4.14 -7.17
CA ALA A 135 -7.37 5.10 -7.54
C ALA A 135 -7.86 5.93 -6.34
N GLU A 136 -8.02 5.33 -5.17
CA GLU A 136 -8.35 6.01 -3.91
C GLU A 136 -7.33 7.11 -3.60
N GLY A 137 -6.03 6.81 -3.74
CA GLY A 137 -4.96 7.80 -3.54
C GLY A 137 -5.13 9.05 -4.41
N LEU A 138 -5.50 8.87 -5.69
CA LEU A 138 -5.83 9.99 -6.59
C LEU A 138 -7.14 10.68 -6.17
N TYR A 139 -8.18 9.90 -5.89
CA TYR A 139 -9.50 10.39 -5.53
C TYR A 139 -9.47 11.28 -4.29
N VAL A 140 -8.65 10.97 -3.30
CA VAL A 140 -8.52 11.77 -2.07
C VAL A 140 -7.72 13.06 -2.30
N GLN A 141 -6.72 13.05 -3.18
CA GLN A 141 -5.85 14.21 -3.39
C GLN A 141 -6.38 15.19 -4.44
N LEU A 142 -7.00 14.72 -5.52
CA LEU A 142 -7.46 15.57 -6.62
C LEU A 142 -8.48 16.65 -6.19
N PRO A 143 -9.43 16.40 -5.26
CA PRO A 143 -10.38 17.41 -4.76
C PRO A 143 -9.72 18.58 -4.02
N THR A 144 -8.41 18.51 -3.71
CA THR A 144 -7.66 19.68 -3.21
C THR A 144 -7.50 20.78 -4.27
N LEU A 145 -7.73 20.46 -5.54
CA LEU A 145 -7.84 21.42 -6.63
C LEU A 145 -9.27 21.98 -6.70
N ARG A 146 -9.38 23.31 -6.71
CA ARG A 146 -10.69 23.98 -6.79
C ARG A 146 -11.37 23.70 -8.12
N ASN A 147 -12.69 23.50 -8.08
CA ASN A 147 -13.57 23.32 -9.24
C ASN A 147 -13.27 22.10 -10.13
N LEU A 148 -12.55 21.10 -9.61
CA LEU A 148 -12.29 19.85 -10.31
C LEU A 148 -13.39 18.82 -9.96
N THR A 149 -14.13 18.34 -10.95
CA THR A 149 -15.02 17.19 -10.77
C THR A 149 -14.23 15.89 -10.94
N VAL A 150 -14.20 15.05 -9.92
CA VAL A 150 -13.57 13.72 -9.97
C VAL A 150 -14.67 12.66 -10.09
N MET A 151 -14.56 11.80 -11.08
CA MET A 151 -15.49 10.70 -11.34
C MET A 151 -14.72 9.40 -11.47
N ASP A 152 -15.39 8.27 -11.27
CA ASP A 152 -14.81 6.95 -11.42
C ASP A 152 -15.68 6.01 -12.28
N VAL A 153 -15.00 5.02 -12.88
CA VAL A 153 -15.59 3.87 -13.58
C VAL A 153 -14.81 2.63 -13.17
N VAL A 154 -15.50 1.73 -12.51
CA VAL A 154 -14.96 0.45 -12.04
C VAL A 154 -15.43 -0.66 -12.98
N PHE A 155 -14.53 -1.56 -13.37
CA PHE A 155 -14.87 -2.73 -14.17
C PHE A 155 -14.27 -4.01 -13.61
N GLN A 156 -14.84 -5.14 -14.03
CA GLN A 156 -14.49 -6.50 -13.62
C GLN A 156 -14.09 -7.34 -14.84
N ASP A 157 -13.60 -8.55 -14.61
CA ASP A 157 -13.17 -9.51 -15.60
C ASP A 157 -14.37 -9.97 -16.45
N GLY A 158 -14.16 -10.11 -17.76
CA GLY A 158 -15.26 -10.21 -18.72
C GLY A 158 -16.03 -8.88 -18.91
N GLY A 159 -15.49 -7.77 -18.42
CA GLY A 159 -16.11 -6.44 -18.47
C GLY A 159 -16.45 -5.97 -19.87
N ASN A 160 -17.58 -5.30 -20.00
CA ASN A 160 -18.04 -4.73 -21.26
C ASN A 160 -17.18 -3.50 -21.62
N PHE A 161 -16.09 -3.71 -22.36
CA PHE A 161 -15.22 -2.62 -22.82
C PHE A 161 -15.98 -1.56 -23.63
N SER A 162 -17.03 -1.95 -24.35
CA SER A 162 -17.89 -0.98 -25.05
C SER A 162 -18.55 -0.02 -24.06
N PHE A 163 -19.04 -0.52 -22.92
CA PHE A 163 -19.58 0.32 -21.84
C PHE A 163 -18.50 1.25 -21.27
N VAL A 164 -17.31 0.72 -20.94
CA VAL A 164 -16.21 1.55 -20.39
C VAL A 164 -15.83 2.68 -21.35
N ILE A 165 -15.74 2.40 -22.65
CA ILE A 165 -15.46 3.41 -23.67
C ILE A 165 -16.57 4.47 -23.75
N GLN A 166 -17.84 4.07 -23.64
CA GLN A 166 -18.96 5.03 -23.62
C GLN A 166 -18.91 5.92 -22.38
N GLU A 167 -18.61 5.36 -21.22
CA GLU A 167 -18.44 6.12 -19.97
C GLU A 167 -17.27 7.11 -20.08
N ILE A 168 -16.14 6.70 -20.66
CA ILE A 168 -15.00 7.60 -20.91
C ILE A 168 -15.40 8.76 -21.83
N LYS A 169 -16.16 8.49 -22.89
CA LYS A 169 -16.65 9.52 -23.80
C LYS A 169 -17.61 10.49 -23.13
N ALA A 170 -18.49 10.00 -22.25
CA ALA A 170 -19.51 10.79 -21.57
C ALA A 170 -18.95 11.61 -20.39
N LYS A 171 -18.01 11.04 -19.62
CA LYS A 171 -17.50 11.61 -18.36
C LYS A 171 -16.15 12.30 -18.49
N GLY A 172 -15.31 11.86 -19.44
CA GLY A 172 -13.93 12.33 -19.59
C GLY A 172 -13.75 13.62 -20.39
N ARG A 173 -14.81 14.11 -21.04
CA ARG A 173 -14.83 15.38 -21.79
C ARG A 173 -15.45 16.51 -20.98
#